data_AF-A0A958BC74-F1
#
_entry.id   AF-A0A958BC74-F1
#
_cell.length_a   1.000
_cell.length_b   1.000
_cell.length_c   1.000
_cell.angle_alpha   90.00
_cell.angle_beta   90.00
_cell.angle_gamma   90.00
#
_symmetry.space_group_name_H-M   'P 1'
#
loop_
_entity.id
_entity.type
_entity.pdbx_description
1 polymer ?
#
loop_
_entity_poly.entity_id
_entity_poly.type
_entity_poly.pdbx_seq_one_letter_code
_entity_poly.pdbx_strand_id
1 'polypeptide(L)'
;MAGIRRYIPIQLILWIIGCLILGAASGPFIQSTATEEQMSRNVLLSAIPFILYFVSIVLIFIAAIVITANILNHKIPNHIYGPIEKTIIAGILLGIIGMFQPWWFSGFRLGFFLLLFSTLAFILWSHITPRGRHHDEDAGSLSISEFEKQEAMS
;
A
#
# COMPACT_ATOMS: atom_id res chain seq x y z
N MET A 1 -13.67 6.64 30.53
CA MET A 1 -14.33 6.24 29.27
C MET A 1 -13.35 6.49 28.13
N ALA A 2 -12.60 5.46 27.74
CA ALA A 2 -11.61 5.57 26.67
C ALA A 2 -12.36 5.69 25.33
N GLY A 3 -12.42 6.92 24.82
CA GLY A 3 -13.00 7.20 23.51
C GLY A 3 -12.23 6.42 22.46
N ILE A 4 -12.87 5.41 21.88
CA ILE A 4 -12.44 4.78 20.64
C ILE A 4 -12.53 5.88 19.57
N ARG A 5 -11.48 6.71 19.45
CA ARG A 5 -11.29 7.57 18.29
C ARG A 5 -11.09 6.63 17.12
N ARG A 6 -12.17 6.36 16.38
CA ARG A 6 -12.07 5.86 15.00
C ARG A 6 -11.32 6.94 14.23
N TYR A 7 -9.99 6.80 14.14
CA TYR A 7 -9.15 7.63 13.29
C TYR A 7 -9.40 7.22 11.83
N ILE A 8 -10.59 7.52 11.32
CA ILE A 8 -10.69 7.83 9.90
C ILE A 8 -10.02 9.19 9.79
N PRO A 9 -8.87 9.31 9.11
CA PRO A 9 -8.20 10.58 8.96
C PRO A 9 -9.07 11.49 8.09
N ILE A 10 -9.98 12.23 8.70
CA ILE A 10 -10.89 13.18 8.00
C ILE A 10 -10.05 14.14 7.14
N GLN A 11 -8.86 14.51 7.63
CA GLN A 11 -7.87 15.29 6.88
C GLN A 11 -7.48 14.63 5.56
N LEU A 12 -7.26 13.31 5.52
CA LEU A 12 -6.94 12.59 4.28
C LEU A 12 -8.12 12.61 3.30
N ILE A 13 -9.35 12.45 3.79
CA ILE A 13 -10.55 12.53 2.92
C ILE A 13 -10.68 13.93 2.32
N LEU A 14 -10.45 14.99 3.11
CA LEU A 14 -10.45 16.36 2.63
C LEU A 14 -9.37 16.59 1.56
N TRP A 15 -8.16 16.05 1.75
CA TRP A 15 -7.09 16.12 0.76
C TRP A 15 -7.43 15.36 -0.54
N ILE A 16 -8.02 14.17 -0.44
CA ILE A 16 -8.48 13.40 -1.61
C ILE A 16 -9.48 14.22 -2.43
N ILE A 17 -10.50 14.75 -1.76
CA ILE A 17 -11.56 15.55 -2.39
C ILE A 17 -10.96 16.83 -2.99
N GLY A 18 -10.08 17.53 -2.25
CA GLY A 18 -9.39 18.72 -2.72
C GLY A 18 -8.57 18.45 -3.99
N CYS A 19 -7.75 17.40 -4.00
CA CYS A 19 -6.96 17.03 -5.17
C CYS A 19 -7.83 16.62 -6.36
N LEU A 20 -8.96 15.94 -6.15
CA LEU A 20 -9.89 15.58 -7.23
C LEU A 20 -10.57 16.80 -7.83
N ILE A 21 -11.04 17.73 -6.99
CA ILE A 21 -11.67 18.97 -7.45
C ILE A 21 -10.65 19.82 -8.20
N LEU A 22 -9.44 19.97 -7.66
CA LEU A 22 -8.36 20.72 -8.32
C LEU A 22 -7.93 20.05 -9.62
N GLY A 23 -7.81 18.72 -9.66
CA GLY A 23 -7.50 17.96 -10.88
C GLY A 23 -8.55 18.20 -11.96
N ALA A 24 -9.83 18.05 -11.62
CA ALA A 24 -10.95 18.27 -12.53
C ALA A 24 -11.07 19.73 -12.99
N ALA A 25 -10.82 20.70 -12.11
CA ALA A 25 -10.88 22.12 -12.42
C ALA A 25 -9.65 22.62 -13.20
N SER A 26 -8.49 21.99 -13.02
CA SER A 26 -7.24 22.39 -13.69
C SER A 26 -7.30 22.20 -15.21
N GLY A 27 -7.98 21.16 -15.70
CA GLY A 27 -8.19 20.93 -17.14
C GLY A 27 -8.82 22.12 -17.87
N PRO A 28 -10.07 22.51 -17.52
CA PRO A 28 -10.73 23.65 -18.16
C PRO A 28 -10.03 24.99 -17.88
N PHE A 29 -9.40 25.16 -16.70
CA PHE A 29 -8.67 26.38 -16.35
C PHE A 29 -7.40 26.57 -17.18
N ILE A 30 -6.65 25.49 -17.43
CA ILE A 30 -5.46 25.53 -18.28
C ILE A 30 -5.87 25.79 -19.74
N GLN A 31 -6.96 25.18 -20.21
CA GLN A 31 -7.49 25.42 -21.55
C GLN A 31 -8.00 26.85 -21.77
N SER A 32 -8.52 27.51 -20.74
CA SER A 32 -9.00 28.90 -20.85
C SER A 32 -7.89 29.96 -20.78
N THR A 33 -6.73 29.60 -20.21
CA THR A 33 -5.64 30.57 -19.94
C THR A 33 -4.41 30.34 -20.80
N ALA A 34 -4.16 29.12 -21.27
CA ALA A 34 -2.99 28.77 -22.08
C ALA A 34 -3.37 28.46 -23.54
N THR A 35 -2.71 29.12 -24.48
CA THR A 35 -2.86 28.85 -25.92
C THR A 35 -2.22 27.49 -26.28
N GLU A 36 -2.72 26.81 -27.32
CA GLU A 36 -2.23 25.46 -27.72
C GLU A 36 -0.70 25.40 -27.95
N GLU A 37 -0.09 26.49 -28.44
CA GLU A 37 1.37 26.60 -28.59
C GLU A 37 2.15 26.56 -27.26
N GLN A 38 1.60 27.12 -26.18
CA GLN A 38 2.23 27.11 -24.85
C GLN A 38 2.12 25.74 -24.18
N MET A 39 1.03 25.00 -24.42
CA MET A 39 0.86 23.64 -23.90
C MET A 39 1.84 22.64 -24.55
N SER A 40 2.18 22.83 -25.82
CA SER A 40 3.18 22.01 -26.53
C SER A 40 4.62 22.30 -26.08
N ARG A 41 4.96 23.59 -25.86
CA ARG A 41 6.29 23.97 -25.35
C ARG A 41 6.53 23.63 -23.88
N ASN A 42 5.48 23.62 -23.05
CA ASN A 42 5.59 23.42 -21.62
C ASN A 42 4.88 22.12 -21.18
N VAL A 43 5.59 21.00 -21.33
CA VAL A 43 5.14 19.65 -20.90
C VAL A 43 4.68 19.63 -19.42
N LEU A 44 5.28 20.47 -18.57
CA LEU A 44 4.88 20.56 -17.15
C LEU A 44 3.44 21.04 -16.97
N LEU A 45 2.95 21.94 -17.84
CA LEU A 45 1.60 22.49 -17.76
C LEU A 45 0.55 21.42 -18.11
N SER A 46 0.82 20.57 -19.11
CA SER A 46 -0.07 19.45 -19.43
C SER A 46 -0.04 18.34 -18.37
N ALA A 47 1.06 18.22 -17.61
CA ALA A 47 1.20 17.20 -16.58
C ALA A 47 0.43 17.50 -15.28
N ILE A 48 0.05 18.76 -15.03
CA ILE A 48 -0.67 19.18 -13.81
C ILE A 48 -1.93 18.35 -13.53
N PRO A 49 -2.92 18.27 -14.45
CA PRO A 49 -4.13 17.47 -14.20
C PRO A 49 -3.81 16.00 -13.98
N PHE A 50 -2.87 15.44 -14.75
CA PHE A 50 -2.42 14.05 -14.61
C PHE A 50 -1.83 13.77 -13.22
N ILE A 51 -0.93 14.64 -12.74
CA ILE A 51 -0.30 14.51 -11.41
C ILE A 51 -1.36 14.63 -10.32
N LEU A 52 -2.31 15.56 -10.45
CA LEU A 52 -3.38 15.72 -9.46
C LEU A 52 -4.27 14.47 -9.35
N TYR A 53 -4.68 13.87 -10.48
CA TYR A 53 -5.41 12.60 -10.47
C TYR A 53 -4.58 11.46 -9.90
N PHE A 54 -3.30 11.37 -10.27
CA PHE A 54 -2.40 10.34 -9.76
C PHE A 54 -2.25 10.44 -8.23
N VAL A 55 -2.01 11.64 -7.70
CA VAL A 55 -1.93 11.90 -6.27
C VAL A 55 -3.24 11.54 -5.56
N SER A 56 -4.40 11.87 -6.15
CA SER A 56 -5.70 11.46 -5.61
C SER A 56 -5.83 9.95 -5.49
N ILE A 57 -5.43 9.19 -6.52
CA ILE A 57 -5.46 7.72 -6.48
C ILE A 57 -4.54 7.18 -5.38
N VAL A 58 -3.34 7.73 -5.25
CA VAL A 58 -2.38 7.34 -4.19
C VAL A 58 -2.96 7.61 -2.81
N LEU A 59 -3.57 8.78 -2.59
CA LEU A 59 -4.20 9.13 -1.32
C LEU A 59 -5.39 8.21 -0.98
N ILE A 60 -6.19 7.82 -1.98
CA ILE A 60 -7.27 6.83 -1.81
C ILE A 60 -6.69 5.49 -1.35
N PHE A 61 -5.60 5.04 -1.97
CA PHE A 61 -4.94 3.80 -1.59
C PHE A 61 -4.38 3.84 -0.16
N ILE A 62 -3.75 4.95 0.23
CA ILE A 62 -3.28 5.17 1.61
C ILE A 62 -4.46 5.13 2.58
N ALA A 63 -5.57 5.79 2.26
CA ALA A 63 -6.77 5.73 3.09
C ALA A 63 -7.30 4.30 3.24
N ALA A 64 -7.30 3.52 2.16
CA ALA A 64 -7.69 2.10 2.19
C ALA A 64 -6.77 1.28 3.11
N ILE A 65 -5.46 1.54 3.10
CA ILE A 65 -4.49 0.91 4.02
C ILE A 65 -4.83 1.24 5.47
N VAL A 66 -5.00 2.52 5.80
CA VAL A 66 -5.28 2.97 7.17
C VAL A 66 -6.61 2.39 7.68
N ILE A 67 -7.66 2.39 6.84
CA ILE A 67 -8.96 1.84 7.19
C ILE A 67 -8.84 0.33 7.43
N THR A 68 -8.22 -0.40 6.51
CA THR A 68 -8.03 -1.85 6.62
C THR A 68 -7.24 -2.20 7.88
N ALA A 69 -6.12 -1.54 8.12
CA ALA A 69 -5.31 -1.73 9.31
C ALA A 69 -6.12 -1.43 10.58
N ASN A 70 -6.87 -0.33 10.65
CA ASN A 70 -7.69 -0.03 11.83
C ASN A 70 -8.81 -1.07 12.09
N ILE A 71 -9.38 -1.67 11.04
CA ILE A 71 -10.47 -2.66 11.19
C ILE A 71 -9.92 -4.03 11.59
N LEU A 72 -8.79 -4.45 10.99
CA LEU A 72 -8.23 -5.80 11.08
C LEU A 72 -7.10 -5.94 12.12
N ASN A 73 -6.47 -4.84 12.55
CA ASN A 73 -5.40 -4.87 13.56
C ASN A 73 -5.88 -5.57 14.83
N HIS A 74 -5.06 -6.48 15.35
CA HIS A 74 -5.33 -7.32 16.53
C HIS A 74 -6.50 -8.29 16.42
N LYS A 75 -7.20 -8.36 15.27
CA LYS A 75 -8.29 -9.32 15.05
C LYS A 75 -7.86 -10.55 14.28
N ILE A 76 -6.78 -10.46 13.50
CA ILE A 76 -6.29 -11.58 12.70
C ILE A 76 -5.35 -12.46 13.54
N PRO A 77 -5.66 -13.74 13.71
CA PRO A 77 -4.75 -14.68 14.37
C PRO A 77 -3.56 -15.03 13.48
N ASN A 78 -2.40 -15.28 14.08
CA ASN A 78 -1.13 -15.48 13.37
C ASN A 78 -1.17 -16.62 12.33
N HIS A 79 -1.93 -17.69 12.60
CA HIS A 79 -2.08 -18.82 11.68
C HIS A 79 -2.81 -18.50 10.37
N ILE A 80 -3.60 -17.41 10.32
CA ILE A 80 -4.24 -16.93 9.08
C ILE A 80 -3.31 -15.95 8.35
N TYR A 81 -2.52 -15.17 9.10
CA TYR A 81 -1.65 -14.16 8.55
C TYR A 81 -0.58 -14.75 7.62
N GLY A 82 0.13 -15.78 8.08
CA GLY A 82 1.24 -16.38 7.35
C GLY A 82 0.88 -17.01 5.98
N PRO A 83 -0.16 -17.87 5.88
CA PRO A 83 -0.55 -18.45 4.60
C PRO A 83 -0.99 -17.42 3.55
N ILE A 84 -1.70 -16.36 3.97
CA ILE A 84 -2.14 -15.29 3.07
C ILE A 84 -0.93 -14.52 2.55
N GLU A 85 -0.01 -14.13 3.43
CA GLU A 85 1.22 -13.45 3.04
C GLU A 85 2.03 -14.28 2.02
N LYS A 86 2.21 -15.58 2.28
CA LYS A 86 2.90 -16.50 1.37
C LYS A 86 2.19 -16.61 0.01
N THR A 87 0.86 -16.64 0.00
CA THR A 87 0.07 -16.69 -1.24
C THR A 87 0.25 -15.41 -2.06
N ILE A 88 0.28 -14.25 -1.39
CA ILE A 88 0.53 -12.96 -2.05
C ILE A 88 1.95 -12.95 -2.65
N ILE A 89 2.97 -13.36 -1.89
CA ILE A 89 4.36 -13.45 -2.37
C ILE A 89 4.46 -14.40 -3.56
N ALA A 90 3.80 -15.56 -3.53
CA ALA A 90 3.75 -16.48 -4.65
C ALA A 90 3.10 -15.83 -5.89
N GLY A 91 2.05 -15.03 -5.71
CA GLY A 91 1.44 -14.23 -6.78
C GLY A 91 2.40 -13.20 -7.39
N ILE A 92 3.21 -12.51 -6.56
CA ILE A 92 4.27 -11.60 -7.03
C ILE A 92 5.26 -12.36 -7.90
N LEU A 93 5.78 -13.49 -7.41
CA LEU A 93 6.75 -14.31 -8.15
C LEU A 93 6.16 -14.81 -9.48
N LEU A 94 4.90 -15.25 -9.47
CA LEU A 94 4.20 -15.68 -10.67
C LEU A 94 4.01 -14.52 -11.67
N GLY A 95 3.71 -13.31 -11.18
CA GLY A 95 3.61 -12.10 -11.99
C GLY A 95 4.95 -11.74 -12.65
N ILE A 96 6.05 -11.81 -11.91
CA ILE A 96 7.42 -11.63 -12.43
C ILE A 96 7.68 -12.65 -13.54
N ILE A 97 7.48 -13.95 -13.28
CA ILE A 97 7.70 -14.99 -14.27
C ILE A 97 6.86 -14.74 -15.54
N GLY A 98 5.60 -14.33 -15.38
CA GLY A 98 4.72 -13.97 -16.50
C GLY A 98 5.20 -12.78 -17.32
N MET A 99 5.78 -11.76 -16.68
CA MET A 99 6.37 -10.61 -17.38
C MET A 99 7.65 -10.96 -18.13
N PHE A 100 8.46 -11.86 -17.59
CA PHE A 100 9.76 -12.24 -18.17
C PHE A 100 9.67 -13.43 -19.16
N GLN A 101 8.55 -13.61 -19.86
CA GLN A 101 8.42 -14.60 -20.93
C GLN A 101 8.83 -13.98 -22.30
N PRO A 102 9.95 -14.39 -22.92
CA PRO A 102 10.43 -13.75 -24.15
C PRO A 102 9.63 -14.13 -25.41
N TRP A 103 8.77 -15.16 -25.34
CA TRP A 103 7.97 -15.65 -26.47
C TRP A 103 6.47 -15.34 -26.36
N TRP A 104 5.97 -14.85 -25.20
CA TRP A 104 4.52 -14.68 -24.97
C TRP A 104 4.17 -13.23 -24.59
N PHE A 105 3.84 -12.41 -25.59
CA PHE A 105 3.45 -11.00 -25.40
C PHE A 105 2.19 -10.78 -24.52
N SER A 106 1.16 -11.62 -24.63
CA SER A 106 0.01 -11.56 -23.70
C SER A 106 0.36 -11.88 -22.24
N GLY A 107 1.39 -12.70 -22.01
CA GLY A 107 1.88 -13.05 -20.67
C GLY A 107 2.43 -11.84 -19.95
N PHE A 108 3.04 -10.90 -20.69
CA PHE A 108 3.49 -9.62 -20.16
C PHE A 108 2.36 -8.78 -19.57
N ARG A 109 1.25 -8.62 -20.30
CA ARG A 109 0.10 -7.83 -19.82
C ARG A 109 -0.56 -8.48 -18.60
N LEU A 110 -0.76 -9.80 -18.65
CA LEU A 110 -1.35 -10.54 -17.53
C LEU A 110 -0.43 -10.52 -16.30
N GLY A 111 0.86 -10.79 -16.51
CA GLY A 111 1.90 -10.77 -15.48
C GLY A 111 2.03 -9.39 -14.83
N PHE A 112 1.93 -8.32 -15.61
CA PHE A 112 1.90 -6.95 -15.08
C PHE A 112 0.71 -6.71 -14.15
N PHE A 113 -0.52 -7.06 -14.56
CA PHE A 113 -1.69 -6.89 -13.70
C PHE A 113 -1.61 -7.76 -12.46
N LEU A 114 -1.20 -9.03 -12.60
CA LEU A 114 -1.01 -9.94 -11.48
C LEU A 114 0.01 -9.36 -10.49
N LEU A 115 1.17 -8.93 -10.99
CA LEU A 115 2.22 -8.31 -10.19
C LEU A 115 1.71 -7.04 -9.49
N LEU A 116 1.00 -6.17 -10.22
CA LEU A 116 0.46 -4.92 -9.69
C LEU A 116 -0.51 -5.20 -8.54
N PHE A 117 -1.51 -6.07 -8.75
CA PHE A 117 -2.49 -6.39 -7.72
C PHE A 117 -1.86 -7.14 -6.54
N SER A 118 -0.95 -8.09 -6.79
CA SER A 118 -0.25 -8.79 -5.71
C SER A 118 0.65 -7.84 -4.91
N THR A 119 1.30 -6.88 -5.54
CA THR A 119 2.13 -5.87 -4.85
C THR A 119 1.26 -4.93 -4.02
N LEU A 120 0.14 -4.45 -4.56
CA LEU A 120 -0.81 -3.62 -3.80
C LEU A 120 -1.40 -4.40 -2.61
N ALA A 121 -1.79 -5.66 -2.83
CA ALA A 121 -2.27 -6.53 -1.76
C ALA A 121 -1.18 -6.77 -0.70
N PHE A 122 0.08 -6.95 -1.11
CA PHE A 122 1.20 -7.10 -0.19
C PHE A 122 1.42 -5.86 0.66
N ILE A 123 1.46 -4.67 0.05
CA ILE A 123 1.57 -3.41 0.78
C ILE A 123 0.42 -3.28 1.79
N LEU A 124 -0.81 -3.56 1.37
CA LEU A 124 -1.99 -3.52 2.23
C LEU A 124 -1.88 -4.52 3.39
N TRP A 125 -1.50 -5.77 3.12
CA TRP A 125 -1.41 -6.85 4.09
C TRP A 125 -0.26 -6.66 5.08
N SER A 126 0.89 -6.16 4.60
CA SER A 126 2.07 -5.88 5.41
C SER A 126 1.82 -4.80 6.48
N HIS A 127 0.81 -3.95 6.26
CA HIS A 127 0.42 -2.91 7.22
C HIS A 127 -0.49 -3.42 8.34
N ILE A 128 -0.99 -4.66 8.24
CA ILE A 128 -1.85 -5.27 9.25
C ILE A 128 -0.97 -5.98 10.29
N THR A 129 -1.11 -5.61 11.56
CA THR A 129 -0.37 -6.24 12.66
C THR A 129 -1.16 -7.46 13.19
N PRO A 130 -0.59 -8.68 13.12
CA PRO A 130 -1.26 -9.89 13.59
C PRO A 130 -1.33 -9.94 15.13
N ARG A 131 -2.35 -10.63 15.64
CA ARG A 131 -2.53 -10.87 17.07
C ARG A 131 -1.51 -11.91 17.56
N GLY A 132 -0.62 -11.50 18.46
CA GLY A 132 0.28 -12.43 19.18
C GLY A 132 1.77 -12.25 18.93
N ARG A 133 2.21 -11.31 18.08
CA ARG A 133 3.63 -11.09 17.79
C ARG A 133 4.49 -10.74 19.03
N HIS A 134 3.88 -10.22 20.09
CA HIS A 134 4.57 -10.01 21.37
C HIS A 134 4.86 -11.29 22.15
N HIS A 135 4.04 -12.35 22.03
CA HIS A 135 4.19 -13.53 22.88
C HIS A 135 5.37 -14.42 22.46
N ASP A 136 5.70 -14.44 21.16
CA ASP A 136 6.77 -15.27 20.61
C ASP A 136 8.17 -14.67 20.83
N GLU A 137 8.30 -13.33 20.81
CA GLU A 137 9.56 -12.61 21.10
C GLU A 137 9.91 -12.64 22.59
N ASP A 138 8.90 -12.54 23.46
CA ASP A 138 9.08 -12.65 24.92
C ASP A 138 9.43 -14.10 25.34
N ALA A 139 8.85 -15.12 24.71
CA ALA A 139 9.19 -16.51 25.00
C ALA A 139 10.62 -16.88 24.55
N GLY A 140 11.07 -16.35 23.41
CA GLY A 140 12.44 -16.56 22.91
C GLY A 140 13.51 -15.91 23.79
N SER A 141 13.29 -14.65 24.20
CA SER A 141 14.22 -13.90 25.04
C SER A 141 14.37 -14.44 26.46
N LEU A 142 13.29 -14.98 27.04
CA LEU A 142 13.34 -15.68 28.33
C LEU A 142 14.19 -16.95 28.27
N SER A 143 14.05 -17.76 27.21
CA SER A 143 14.85 -18.99 27.07
C SER A 143 16.35 -18.69 26.99
N ILE A 144 16.75 -17.66 26.24
CA ILE A 144 18.16 -17.27 26.10
C ILE A 144 18.72 -16.77 27.44
N SER A 145 17.96 -15.98 28.18
CA SER A 145 18.37 -15.48 29.50
C SER A 145 18.49 -16.61 30.54
N GLU A 146 17.63 -17.63 30.48
CA GLU A 146 17.74 -18.80 31.35
C GLU A 146 18.98 -19.64 31.03
N PHE A 147 19.30 -19.85 29.75
CA PHE A 147 20.52 -20.53 29.33
C PHE A 147 21.79 -19.80 29.76
N GLU A 148 21.85 -18.47 29.57
CA GLU A 148 23.01 -17.65 29.96
C GLU A 148 23.22 -17.63 31.48
N LYS A 149 22.12 -17.62 32.27
CA LYS A 149 22.17 -17.68 33.73
C LYS A 149 22.65 -19.05 34.24
N GLN A 150 22.37 -20.12 33.50
CA GLN A 150 22.77 -21.48 33.85
C GLN A 150 24.26 -21.74 33.53
N GLU A 151 24.79 -21.13 32.46
CA GLU A 151 26.20 -21.18 32.09
C GLU A 151 27.08 -20.31 33.02
N ALA A 152 26.56 -19.16 33.49
CA ALA A 152 27.27 -18.31 34.46
C ALA A 152 27.36 -18.90 35.88
N MET A 153 26.65 -20.01 36.16
CA MET A 153 26.66 -20.70 37.46
C MET A 153 27.43 -22.03 37.45
N SER A 154 28.02 -22.45 36.33
CA SER A 154 28.91 -23.62 36.23
C SER A 154 30.37 -23.24 36.16
#